data_AF-B8XFT1-F1
#
_entry.id   AF-B8XFT1-F1
#
_cell.length_a   1.000
_cell.length_b   1.000
_cell.length_c   1.000
_cell.angle_alpha   90.00
_cell.angle_beta   90.00
_cell.angle_gamma   90.00
#
_symmetry.space_group_name_H-M   'P 1'
#
loop_
_entity.id
_entity.type
_entity.pdbx_description
1 polymer ?
#
loop_
_entity_poly.entity_id
_entity_poly.type
_entity_poly.pdbx_seq_one_letter_code
_entity_poly.pdbx_strand_id
1 'polypeptide(L)'
;LTIETTPMTKIKVNGHSMEDKIQEMQQFLGLNVTGQLDAPTLDMMHKPRCGVPDVHNFMFMPGRPVWKKHFLTYRINNYTPDMRPKDVDYA
;
A
#
# COMPACT_ATOMS: atom_id res chain seq x y z
N LEU A 1 41.62 11.34 -3.89
CA LEU A 1 40.16 11.62 -3.80
C LEU A 1 39.69 11.01 -2.49
N THR A 2 39.68 11.83 -1.43
CA THR A 2 39.26 11.43 -0.09
C THR A 2 37.75 11.22 -0.09
N ILE A 3 37.30 9.99 0.16
CA ILE A 3 35.88 9.70 0.39
C ILE A 3 35.59 10.23 1.79
N GLU A 4 35.03 11.43 1.87
CA GLU A 4 34.51 11.94 3.12
C GLU A 4 33.34 11.05 3.54
N THR A 5 33.58 10.20 4.54
CA THR A 5 32.54 9.41 5.19
C THR A 5 31.66 10.36 5.99
N THR A 6 30.54 10.75 5.40
CA THR A 6 29.48 11.50 6.08
C THR A 6 29.03 10.70 7.31
N PRO A 7 28.99 11.29 8.51
CA PRO A 7 28.62 10.56 9.71
C PRO A 7 27.13 10.18 9.61
N MET A 8 26.86 8.88 9.46
CA MET A 8 25.50 8.34 9.57
C MET A 8 25.01 8.59 11.00
N THR A 9 24.21 9.66 11.15
CA THR A 9 23.48 9.98 12.36
C THR A 9 22.77 8.72 12.86
N LYS A 10 23.06 8.32 14.11
CA LYS A 10 22.38 7.21 14.78
C LYS A 10 20.90 7.55 14.94
N ILE A 11 20.11 7.22 13.93
CA ILE A 11 18.66 7.22 14.02
C ILE A 11 18.32 6.14 15.05
N LYS A 12 17.72 6.55 16.15
CA LYS A 12 17.16 5.65 17.15
C LYS A 12 15.94 4.96 16.51
N VAL A 13 16.18 3.86 15.79
CA VAL A 13 15.13 3.06 15.15
C VAL A 13 14.33 2.39 16.26
N ASN A 14 13.13 2.91 16.48
CA ASN A 14 12.17 2.30 17.38
C ASN A 14 11.58 1.06 16.66
N GLY A 15 12.24 -0.10 16.80
CA GLY A 15 11.61 -1.42 16.76
C GLY A 15 10.95 -1.96 15.48
N HIS A 16 11.24 -1.46 14.27
CA HIS A 16 11.00 -2.21 13.02
C HIS A 16 12.06 -1.87 11.98
N SER A 17 12.91 -2.82 11.63
CA SER A 17 13.87 -2.66 10.54
C SER A 17 13.13 -2.67 9.18
N MET A 18 13.74 -2.09 8.13
CA MET A 18 13.19 -2.19 6.78
C MET A 18 13.04 -3.66 6.35
N GLU A 19 13.97 -4.50 6.78
CA GLU A 19 13.95 -5.95 6.56
C GLU A 19 12.67 -6.57 7.16
N ASP A 20 12.31 -6.23 8.41
CA ASP A 20 11.09 -6.73 9.06
C ASP A 20 9.84 -6.38 8.23
N LYS A 21 9.80 -5.18 7.65
CA LYS A 21 8.67 -4.73 6.81
C LYS A 21 8.64 -5.42 5.45
N ILE A 22 9.80 -5.74 4.88
CA ILE A 22 9.87 -6.54 3.66
C ILE A 22 9.36 -7.96 3.95
N GLN A 23 9.75 -8.55 5.08
CA GLN A 23 9.27 -9.87 5.50
C GLN A 23 7.74 -9.90 5.66
N GLU A 24 7.17 -8.89 6.33
CA GLU A 24 5.72 -8.75 6.51
C GLU A 24 4.98 -8.68 5.16
N MET A 25 5.48 -7.85 4.23
CA MET A 25 4.91 -7.74 2.88
C MET A 25 5.04 -9.05 2.09
N GLN A 26 6.21 -9.69 2.11
CA GLN A 26 6.45 -10.97 1.42
C GLN A 26 5.49 -12.04 1.93
N GLN A 27 5.32 -12.13 3.24
CA GLN A 27 4.40 -13.06 3.87
C GLN A 27 2.94 -12.80 3.47
N PHE A 28 2.51 -11.53 3.45
CA PHE A 28 1.15 -11.16 3.04
C PHE A 28 0.85 -11.57 1.59
N LEU A 29 1.85 -11.43 0.70
CA LEU A 29 1.70 -11.65 -0.73
C LEU A 29 2.06 -13.08 -1.16
N GLY A 30 2.37 -13.96 -0.20
CA GLY A 30 2.70 -15.36 -0.45
C GLY A 30 4.04 -15.57 -1.16
N LEU A 31 4.99 -14.65 -1.01
CA LEU A 31 6.35 -14.77 -1.50
C LEU A 31 7.23 -15.52 -0.49
N ASN A 32 8.40 -15.98 -0.94
CA ASN A 32 9.42 -16.47 -0.03
C ASN A 32 9.89 -15.33 0.89
N VAL A 33 9.87 -15.59 2.19
CA VAL A 33 10.25 -14.59 3.21
C VAL A 33 11.77 -14.53 3.31
N THR A 34 12.36 -13.51 2.71
CA THR A 34 13.81 -13.27 2.68
C THR A 34 14.21 -12.01 3.43
N GLY A 35 13.27 -11.07 3.60
CA GLY A 35 13.54 -9.73 4.14
C GLY A 35 14.35 -8.83 3.20
N GLN A 36 14.60 -9.28 1.97
CA GLN A 36 15.36 -8.56 0.98
C GLN A 36 14.49 -8.20 -0.22
N LEU A 37 14.84 -7.11 -0.90
CA LEU A 37 14.23 -6.73 -2.17
C LEU A 37 14.83 -7.56 -3.31
N ASP A 38 14.55 -8.86 -3.29
CA ASP A 38 14.92 -9.77 -4.37
C ASP A 38 14.07 -9.56 -5.62
N ALA A 39 14.51 -10.12 -6.75
CA ALA A 39 13.84 -9.91 -8.03
C ALA A 39 12.33 -10.28 -8.01
N PRO A 40 11.89 -11.41 -7.43
CA PRO A 40 10.47 -11.72 -7.28
C PRO A 40 9.70 -10.67 -6.46
N THR A 41 10.30 -10.15 -5.38
CA THR A 41 9.67 -9.11 -4.55
C THR A 41 9.51 -7.82 -5.33
N LEU A 42 10.54 -7.40 -6.06
CA LEU A 42 10.49 -6.19 -6.90
C LEU A 42 9.48 -6.33 -8.04
N ASP A 43 9.49 -7.46 -8.75
CA ASP A 43 8.52 -7.76 -9.82
C ASP A 43 7.10 -7.68 -9.31
N MET A 44 6.86 -8.19 -8.10
CA MET A 44 5.57 -8.10 -7.44
C MET A 44 5.25 -6.64 -7.07
N MET A 45 6.18 -5.91 -6.45
CA MET A 45 6.04 -4.49 -6.08
C MET A 45 5.63 -3.59 -7.25
N HIS A 46 6.15 -3.85 -8.45
CA HIS A 46 5.87 -3.06 -9.65
C HIS A 46 4.50 -3.34 -10.29
N LYS A 47 3.77 -4.39 -9.88
CA LYS A 47 2.43 -4.66 -10.41
C LYS A 47 1.43 -3.59 -9.99
N PRO A 48 0.53 -3.14 -10.90
CA PRO A 48 -0.53 -2.21 -10.56
C PRO A 48 -1.39 -2.80 -9.44
N ARG A 49 -1.74 -1.97 -8.45
CA ARG A 49 -2.40 -2.41 -7.22
C ARG A 49 -3.33 -1.32 -6.68
N CYS A 50 -4.18 -1.71 -5.73
CA CYS A 50 -4.99 -0.77 -4.97
C CYS A 50 -4.10 0.11 -4.06
N GLY A 51 -4.52 1.35 -3.80
CA GLY A 51 -3.85 2.26 -2.85
C GLY A 51 -4.22 2.02 -1.38
N VAL A 52 -5.06 1.03 -1.10
CA VAL A 52 -5.43 0.64 0.27
C VAL A 52 -4.29 -0.17 0.90
N PRO A 53 -3.83 0.18 2.12
CA PRO A 53 -2.78 -0.58 2.80
C PRO A 53 -3.18 -2.03 3.09
N ASP A 54 -2.23 -2.96 2.90
CA ASP A 54 -2.41 -4.40 3.15
C ASP A 54 -2.46 -4.72 4.66
N VAL A 55 -1.59 -4.06 5.44
CA VAL A 55 -1.34 -4.34 6.86
C VAL A 55 -1.51 -3.08 7.73
N HIS A 56 -2.73 -2.57 7.87
CA HIS A 56 -3.07 -1.64 8.95
C HIS A 56 -4.59 -1.44 9.09
N ASN A 57 -5.01 -0.87 10.22
CA ASN A 57 -6.36 -0.32 10.35
C ASN A 57 -6.59 0.71 9.24
N PHE A 58 -7.74 0.64 8.55
CA PHE A 58 -8.25 1.75 7.75
C PHE A 58 -8.31 2.98 8.65
N MET A 59 -7.29 3.84 8.61
CA MET A 59 -7.11 4.94 9.58
C MET A 59 -8.29 5.92 9.59
N PHE A 60 -9.14 5.86 8.56
CA PHE A 60 -10.33 6.68 8.44
C PHE A 60 -11.53 6.19 9.27
N MET A 61 -11.65 4.89 9.55
CA MET A 61 -12.83 4.31 10.20
C MET A 61 -12.39 3.40 11.36
N PRO A 62 -12.63 3.77 12.62
CA PRO A 62 -12.26 2.92 13.75
C PRO A 62 -13.10 1.63 13.76
N GLY A 63 -12.44 0.51 14.08
CA GLY A 63 -13.11 -0.79 14.29
C GLY A 63 -13.45 -1.53 13.00
N ARG A 64 -14.65 -2.12 12.96
CA ARG A 64 -15.15 -2.91 11.82
C ARG A 64 -16.30 -2.14 11.14
N PRO A 65 -16.02 -1.27 10.17
CA PRO A 65 -17.06 -0.49 9.52
C PRO A 65 -17.99 -1.40 8.72
N VAL A 66 -19.27 -1.40 9.08
CA VAL A 66 -20.32 -2.15 8.37
C VAL A 66 -21.50 -1.23 8.08
N TRP A 67 -22.08 -1.39 6.89
CA TRP A 67 -23.31 -0.70 6.54
C TRP A 67 -24.46 -1.23 7.41
N LYS A 68 -25.11 -0.34 8.17
CA LYS A 68 -26.28 -0.70 9.01
C LYS A 68 -27.59 -0.79 8.21
N LYS A 69 -27.56 -0.40 6.93
CA LYS A 69 -28.71 -0.39 6.03
C LYS A 69 -28.36 -1.20 4.79
N HIS A 70 -29.38 -1.80 4.18
CA HIS A 70 -29.23 -2.58 2.95
C HIS A 70 -29.41 -1.72 1.68
N PHE A 71 -30.24 -0.67 1.76
CA PHE A 71 -30.43 0.27 0.65
C PHE A 71 -29.36 1.35 0.69
N LEU A 72 -28.31 1.16 -0.12
CA LEU A 72 -27.21 2.11 -0.27
C LEU A 72 -27.52 3.09 -1.41
N THR A 73 -27.08 4.32 -1.24
CA THR A 73 -27.15 5.37 -2.27
C THR A 73 -25.74 5.91 -2.48
N TYR A 74 -25.42 6.27 -3.72
CA TYR A 74 -24.14 6.83 -4.08
C TYR A 74 -24.33 8.04 -5.00
N ARG A 75 -23.28 8.84 -5.17
CA ARG A 75 -23.25 9.97 -6.09
C ARG A 75 -21.86 10.05 -6.73
N ILE A 76 -21.82 10.19 -8.05
CA ILE A 76 -20.59 10.51 -8.77
C ILE A 76 -20.36 12.02 -8.64
N ASN A 77 -19.29 12.40 -7.94
CA ASN A 77 -18.92 13.80 -7.78
C ASN A 77 -18.09 14.31 -8.95
N ASN A 78 -17.19 13.47 -9.49
CA ASN A 78 -16.26 13.81 -10.56
C ASN A 78 -16.22 12.67 -11.59
N TYR A 79 -16.16 13.02 -12.88
CA TYR A 79 -16.01 12.09 -13.99
C TYR A 79 -14.58 12.14 -14.53
N THR A 80 -14.05 11.01 -14.97
CA THR A 80 -12.77 10.98 -15.68
C THR A 80 -12.92 11.60 -17.09
N PRO A 81 -11.96 12.42 -17.56
CA PRO A 81 -11.95 12.90 -18.93
C PRO A 81 -11.66 11.80 -19.96
N ASP A 82 -11.15 10.64 -19.54
CA ASP A 82 -10.77 9.54 -20.43
C ASP A 82 -11.98 8.80 -21.03
N MET A 83 -13.17 8.98 -20.45
CA MET A 83 -14.40 8.31 -20.85
C MET A 83 -15.58 9.28 -20.90
N ARG A 84 -16.59 8.99 -21.74
CA ARG A 84 -17.83 9.79 -21.75
C ARG A 84 -18.61 9.51 -20.46
N PRO A 85 -19.30 10.50 -19.88
CA PRO A 85 -20.04 10.32 -18.63
C PRO A 85 -20.99 9.12 -18.63
N LYS A 86 -21.75 8.92 -19.71
CA LYS A 86 -22.64 7.77 -19.86
C LYS A 86 -21.96 6.39 -19.81
N ASP A 87 -20.68 6.32 -20.22
CA ASP A 87 -19.92 5.07 -20.18
C ASP A 87 -19.40 4.82 -18.75
N VAL A 88 -19.13 5.89 -17.99
CA VAL A 88 -18.82 5.82 -16.55
C VAL A 88 -20.07 5.43 -15.74
N ASP A 89 -21.23 5.97 -16.08
CA ASP A 89 -22.51 5.67 -15.40
C ASP A 89 -22.96 4.21 -15.59
N TYR A 90 -22.56 3.61 -16.71
CA TYR A 90 -22.89 2.23 -17.04
C TYR A 90 -21.97 1.19 -16.37
N ALA A 91 -20.74 1.60 -16.01
CA ALA A 91 -19.66 0.71 -15.59
C ALA A 91 -19.90 0.03 -14.23
#